data_AF-A0A943BGP5-F1
#
_entry.id   AF-A0A943BGP5-F1
#
_cell.length_a   1.000
_cell.length_b   1.000
_cell.length_c   1.000
_cell.angle_alpha   90.00
_cell.angle_beta   90.00
_cell.angle_gamma   90.00
#
_symmetry.space_group_name_H-M   'P 1'
#
loop_
_entity.id
_entity.type
_entity.pdbx_description
1 polymer ?
#
loop_
_entity_poly.entity_id
_entity_poly.type
_entity_poly.pdbx_seq_one_letter_code
_entity_poly.pdbx_strand_id
1 'polypeptide(L)'
;MYNKYKELFDQYLGWLKKWYKSDDSIEYQKYLCITCNTYRDRLQGILEIMHKIGEISQSKRDEEWENVENTFSAKNLFALAIVHEEPYKFEEGGRTNK
;
A
#
# COMPACT_ATOMS: atom_id res chain seq x y z
N MET A 1 3.41 10.69 -14.24
CA MET A 1 2.36 10.13 -13.38
C MET A 1 2.90 9.47 -12.11
N TYR A 2 4.14 8.98 -12.13
CA TYR A 2 4.75 8.22 -11.03
C TYR A 2 4.75 8.98 -9.69
N ASN A 3 5.04 10.28 -9.66
CA ASN A 3 4.94 11.07 -8.42
C ASN A 3 3.52 11.10 -7.85
N LYS A 4 2.50 11.26 -8.72
CA LYS A 4 1.09 11.22 -8.29
C LYS A 4 0.69 9.83 -7.77
N TYR A 5 1.23 8.78 -8.36
CA TYR A 5 1.06 7.42 -7.87
C TYR A 5 1.60 7.28 -6.43
N LYS A 6 2.81 7.78 -6.15
CA LYS A 6 3.38 7.75 -4.79
C LYS A 6 2.54 8.56 -3.80
N GLU A 7 2.15 9.78 -4.17
CA GLU A 7 1.28 10.62 -3.34
C GLU A 7 -0.02 9.89 -3.00
N LEU A 8 -0.63 9.20 -3.97
CA LEU A 8 -1.85 8.45 -3.77
C LEU A 8 -1.64 7.22 -2.88
N PHE A 9 -0.54 6.49 -3.08
CA PHE A 9 -0.13 5.38 -2.24
C PHE A 9 -0.02 5.81 -0.77
N ASP A 10 0.70 6.90 -0.52
CA ASP A 10 0.91 7.45 0.83
C ASP A 10 -0.39 7.95 1.46
N GLN A 11 -1.25 8.61 0.68
CA GLN A 11 -2.57 9.04 1.15
C GLN A 11 -3.44 7.86 1.57
N TYR A 12 -3.52 6.81 0.75
CA TYR A 12 -4.28 5.60 1.05
C TYR A 12 -3.76 4.89 2.29
N LEU A 13 -2.44 4.73 2.41
CA LEU A 13 -1.81 4.16 3.60
C LEU A 13 -2.09 5.00 4.84
N GLY A 14 -2.03 6.33 4.73
CA GLY A 14 -2.34 7.27 5.81
C GLY A 14 -3.80 7.19 6.27
N TRP A 15 -4.75 7.04 5.35
CA TRP A 15 -6.16 6.84 5.68
C TRP A 15 -6.40 5.52 6.39
N LEU A 16 -5.86 4.42 5.88
CA LEU A 16 -5.98 3.11 6.53
C LEU A 16 -5.42 3.13 7.94
N LYS A 17 -4.21 3.69 8.15
CA LYS A 17 -3.60 3.84 9.48
C LYS A 17 -4.45 4.64 10.48
N LYS A 18 -5.22 5.63 10.01
CA LYS A 18 -6.15 6.39 10.87
C LYS A 18 -7.38 5.55 11.22
N TRP A 19 -7.89 4.82 10.24
CA TRP A 19 -9.08 4.00 10.37
C TRP A 19 -8.84 2.78 11.29
N TYR A 20 -7.67 2.15 11.25
CA TYR A 20 -7.35 1.06 12.19
C TYR A 20 -7.38 1.48 13.66
N LYS A 21 -7.36 2.77 13.99
CA LYS A 21 -7.37 3.26 15.38
C LYS A 21 -8.76 3.54 15.94
N SER A 22 -9.83 3.34 15.17
CA SER A 22 -11.15 3.89 15.53
C SER A 22 -12.24 2.91 15.96
N ASP A 23 -12.17 1.61 15.63
CA ASP A 23 -13.17 0.61 16.02
C ASP A 23 -12.69 -0.82 15.70
N ASP A 24 -12.99 -1.81 16.55
CA ASP A 24 -12.67 -3.23 16.37
C ASP A 24 -13.89 -4.09 15.98
N SER A 25 -15.04 -3.47 15.69
CA SER A 25 -16.26 -4.19 15.30
C SER A 25 -16.09 -4.99 13.99
N ILE A 26 -16.75 -6.15 13.91
CA ILE A 26 -16.70 -7.04 12.71
C ILE A 26 -17.18 -6.31 11.46
N GLU A 27 -18.20 -5.46 11.59
CA GLU A 27 -18.72 -4.65 10.50
C GLU A 27 -17.67 -3.68 9.98
N TYR A 28 -16.94 -3.03 10.90
CA TYR A 28 -15.84 -2.15 10.57
C TYR A 28 -14.68 -2.87 9.87
N GLN A 29 -14.32 -4.07 10.32
CA GLN A 29 -13.31 -4.90 9.68
C GLN A 29 -13.67 -5.31 8.24
N LYS A 30 -14.97 -5.56 7.96
CA LYS A 30 -15.45 -5.81 6.59
C LYS A 30 -15.29 -4.57 5.70
N TYR A 31 -15.66 -3.39 6.21
CA TYR A 31 -15.48 -2.12 5.50
C TYR A 31 -14.01 -1.82 5.20
N LEU A 32 -13.12 -2.08 6.16
CA LEU A 32 -11.67 -1.96 5.95
C LEU A 32 -11.20 -2.87 4.82
N CYS A 33 -11.56 -4.15 4.85
CA CYS A 33 -11.17 -5.11 3.81
C CYS A 33 -11.60 -4.65 2.39
N ILE A 34 -12.85 -4.18 2.25
CA ILE A 34 -13.37 -3.64 0.98
C ILE A 34 -12.56 -2.42 0.53
N THR A 35 -12.24 -1.53 1.47
CA THR A 35 -11.49 -0.30 1.21
C THR A 35 -10.06 -0.62 0.75
N CYS A 36 -9.39 -1.56 1.40
CA CYS A 36 -8.03 -1.99 1.05
C CYS A 36 -7.97 -2.59 -0.36
N ASN A 37 -8.91 -3.48 -0.69
CA ASN A 37 -9.01 -4.04 -2.04
C ASN A 37 -9.25 -2.95 -3.08
N THR A 38 -10.12 -1.98 -2.77
CA THR A 38 -10.39 -0.84 -3.67
C THR A 38 -9.14 -0.01 -3.93
N TYR A 39 -8.34 0.28 -2.91
CA TYR A 39 -7.09 1.03 -3.06
C TYR A 39 -6.04 0.26 -3.85
N ARG A 40 -5.90 -1.04 -3.57
CA ARG A 40 -5.02 -1.95 -4.30
C ARG A 40 -5.35 -1.94 -5.80
N ASP A 41 -6.61 -2.16 -6.16
CA ASP A 41 -7.04 -2.25 -7.56
C ASP A 41 -6.85 -0.91 -8.30
N ARG A 42 -7.05 0.23 -7.61
CA ARG A 42 -6.77 1.56 -8.18
C ARG A 42 -5.28 1.77 -8.45
N LEU A 43 -4.43 1.40 -7.50
CA LEU A 43 -2.98 1.53 -7.64
C LEU A 43 -2.46 0.61 -8.77
N GLN A 44 -3.01 -0.61 -8.89
CA GLN A 44 -2.74 -1.49 -10.02
C GLN A 44 -3.07 -0.83 -11.36
N GLY A 45 -4.26 -0.25 -11.50
CA GLY A 45 -4.66 0.40 -12.74
C GLY A 45 -3.73 1.54 -13.13
N ILE A 46 -3.24 2.33 -12.16
CA ILE A 46 -2.27 3.40 -12.42
C ILE A 46 -0.93 2.82 -12.89
N LEU A 47 -0.46 1.75 -12.25
CA LEU A 47 0.77 1.04 -12.64
C LEU A 47 0.69 0.47 -14.06
N GLU A 48 -0.44 -0.13 -14.42
CA GLU A 48 -0.69 -0.65 -15.78
C GLU A 48 -0.72 0.47 -16.82
N ILE A 49 -1.34 1.61 -16.52
CA ILE A 49 -1.34 2.79 -17.39
C ILE A 49 0.10 3.32 -17.58
N MET A 50 0.85 3.49 -16.49
CA MET A 50 2.23 3.99 -16.56
C MET A 50 3.13 3.06 -17.38
N HIS A 51 2.94 1.75 -17.27
CA HIS A 51 3.64 0.80 -18.11
C HIS A 51 3.23 0.92 -19.58
N LYS A 52 1.93 0.94 -19.87
CA LYS A 52 1.38 1.01 -21.23
C LYS A 52 1.84 2.24 -22.00
N ILE A 53 2.01 3.38 -21.33
CA ILE A 53 2.49 4.61 -21.96
C ILE A 53 4.02 4.75 -21.97
N GLY A 54 4.74 3.75 -21.46
CA GLY A 54 6.21 3.74 -21.43
C GLY A 54 6.86 4.62 -20.36
N GLU A 55 6.11 5.08 -19.36
CA GLU A 55 6.66 5.87 -18.25
C GLU A 55 7.50 5.00 -17.29
N ILE A 56 7.10 3.73 -17.12
CA ILE A 56 7.85 2.74 -16.33
C ILE A 56 8.06 1.45 -17.14
N SER A 57 9.16 0.75 -16.85
CA SER A 57 9.42 -0.57 -17.41
C SER A 57 8.49 -1.63 -16.79
N GLN A 58 8.33 -2.77 -17.46
CA GLN A 58 7.60 -3.92 -16.92
C GLN A 58 8.17 -4.37 -15.57
N SER A 59 9.51 -4.45 -15.44
CA SER A 59 10.16 -4.81 -14.17
C SER A 59 9.84 -3.82 -13.04
N LYS A 60 9.83 -2.51 -13.33
CA LYS A 60 9.47 -1.51 -12.31
C LYS A 60 7.98 -1.57 -11.96
N ARG A 61 7.12 -1.85 -12.93
CA ARG A 61 5.70 -2.10 -12.69
C ARG A 61 5.50 -3.25 -11.72
N ASP A 62 6.19 -4.37 -11.95
CA ASP A 62 6.05 -5.58 -11.15
C ASP A 62 6.57 -5.38 -9.72
N GLU A 63 7.72 -4.70 -9.56
CA GLU A 63 8.27 -4.31 -8.25
C GLU A 63 7.28 -3.45 -7.45
N GLU A 64 6.70 -2.43 -8.08
CA GLU A 64 5.72 -1.55 -7.44
C GLU A 64 4.41 -2.28 -7.14
N TRP A 65 3.99 -3.19 -8.01
CA TRP A 65 2.80 -4.00 -7.79
C TRP A 65 2.96 -4.93 -6.58
N GLU A 66 4.12 -5.58 -6.44
CA GLU A 66 4.44 -6.39 -5.27
C GLU A 66 4.39 -5.55 -3.98
N ASN A 67 4.90 -4.31 -4.01
CA ASN A 67 4.81 -3.39 -2.88
C ASN A 67 3.35 -3.02 -2.54
N VAL A 68 2.51 -2.79 -3.56
CA VAL A 68 1.07 -2.55 -3.39
C VAL A 68 0.36 -3.76 -2.80
N GLU A 69 0.62 -4.97 -3.30
CA GLU A 69 0.04 -6.21 -2.76
C GLU A 69 0.47 -6.43 -1.32
N ASN A 70 1.75 -6.23 -1.01
CA ASN A 70 2.27 -6.38 0.34
C ASN A 70 1.67 -5.35 1.31
N THR A 71 1.45 -4.11 0.87
CA THR A 71 0.93 -3.04 1.74
C THR A 71 -0.59 -3.11 1.92
N PHE A 72 -1.33 -3.41 0.84
CA PHE A 72 -2.79 -3.34 0.82
C PHE A 72 -3.48 -4.70 0.88
N SER A 73 -2.71 -5.78 1.06
CA SER A 73 -3.22 -7.09 1.45
C SER A 73 -3.99 -6.99 2.77
N ALA A 74 -5.24 -7.44 2.78
CA ALA A 74 -6.05 -7.47 4.01
C ALA A 74 -5.34 -8.24 5.13
N LYS A 75 -4.63 -9.34 4.82
CA LYS A 75 -3.85 -10.11 5.79
C LYS A 75 -2.70 -9.29 6.39
N ASN A 76 -1.99 -8.55 5.56
CA ASN A 76 -0.85 -7.74 5.99
C ASN A 76 -1.31 -6.52 6.77
N LEU A 77 -2.48 -5.97 6.45
CA LEU A 77 -3.08 -4.88 7.21
C LEU A 77 -3.69 -5.31 8.54
N PHE A 78 -4.27 -6.51 8.63
CA PHE A 78 -4.59 -7.11 9.94
C PHE A 78 -3.32 -7.37 10.75
N ALA A 79 -2.25 -7.86 10.12
CA ALA A 79 -0.95 -8.01 10.80
C ALA A 79 -0.38 -6.65 11.25
N LEU A 80 -0.49 -5.59 10.44
CA LEU A 80 -0.14 -4.23 10.85
C LEU A 80 -1.02 -3.76 12.02
N ALA A 81 -2.33 -4.02 12.01
CA ALA A 81 -3.21 -3.68 13.13
C ALA A 81 -2.85 -4.43 14.43
N ILE A 82 -2.39 -5.68 14.31
CA ILE A 82 -1.96 -6.52 15.44
C ILE A 82 -0.54 -6.15 15.92
N VAL A 83 0.35 -5.72 15.03
CA VAL A 83 1.77 -5.40 15.32
C VAL A 83 1.95 -3.93 15.75
N HIS A 84 1.03 -3.02 15.38
CA HIS A 84 1.13 -1.59 15.67
C HIS A 84 0.71 -1.17 17.10
N GLU A 85 1.10 -1.95 18.11
CA GLU A 85 1.70 -1.34 19.29
C GLU A 85 3.09 -0.72 18.96
N GLU A 86 3.74 -1.06 17.85
CA GLU A 86 4.88 -0.29 17.32
C GLU A 86 4.87 -0.09 15.78
N PRO A 87 5.30 1.09 15.29
CA PRO A 87 5.27 1.40 13.87
C PRO A 87 6.31 0.65 13.04
N TYR A 88 5.85 -0.05 12.00
CA TYR A 88 6.70 -0.52 10.89
C TYR A 88 7.49 0.66 10.32
N LYS A 89 8.81 0.64 10.52
CA LYS A 89 9.75 1.59 9.92
C LYS A 89 10.10 1.10 8.53
N PHE A 90 9.86 1.95 7.55
CA PHE A 90 10.42 1.78 6.22
C PHE A 90 11.95 1.86 6.35
N GLU A 91 12.68 0.78 6.03
CA GLU A 91 14.12 0.90 5.82
C GLU A 91 14.34 1.57 4.46
N GLU A 92 14.60 2.87 4.48
CA GLU A 92 15.21 3.53 3.33
C GLU A 92 16.57 2.88 3.11
N GLY A 93 16.72 2.21 1.96
CA GLY A 93 17.94 1.53 1.57
C GLY A 93 19.16 2.45 1.67
N GLY A 94 19.94 2.28 2.73
CA GLY A 94 21.27 2.84 2.89
C GLY A 94 22.30 1.77 2.56
N ARG A 95 23.00 1.92 1.43
CA ARG A 95 24.33 1.33 1.27
C ARG A 95 25.19 1.79 2.45
N THR A 96 25.75 0.86 3.20
CA THR A 96 27.02 1.06 3.90
C THR A 96 27.96 -0.09 3.58
N ASN A 97 29.03 0.26 2.87
CA ASN A 97 30.23 -0.53 2.71
C ASN A 97 30.76 -0.96 4.09
N LYS A 98 31.06 -2.26 4.24
CA LYS A 98 32.38 -2.76 4.66
C LYS A 98 32.47 -4.26 4.44
#